data_AF-A0A1G5WIZ0-F1
#
_entry.id   AF-A0A1G5WIZ0-F1
#
_cell.length_a   1.000
_cell.length_b   1.000
_cell.length_c   1.000
_cell.angle_alpha   90.00
_cell.angle_beta   90.00
_cell.angle_gamma   90.00
#
_symmetry.space_group_name_H-M   'P 1'
#
loop_
_entity.id
_entity.type
_entity.pdbx_description
1 polymer ?
#
loop_
_entity_poly.entity_id
_entity_poly.type
_entity_poly.pdbx_seq_one_letter_code
_entity_poly.pdbx_strand_id
1 'polypeptide(L)'
;MRYVIQSGKYETGTKEQQESFKQILGADVLQKFDLYFHWYNIIHELGHCFAGESNIKQDSNIEQEMFVNEFAVGYYLYVGETQKLDELKLMVETILEKIPSPMPEGEAFLDFYKRIWNTDAIMQVMIYGYFQFRSVLEALNKQRNFKDIASELGYQIHSANIVKCEGALSSENAEKFLNVALENMKNMEMDIPSVSLKLMDDPTIQCVQAIP
;
A
#
# COMPACT_ATOMS: atom_id res chain seq x y z
N MET A 1 7.81 5.76 19.08
CA MET A 1 8.25 6.48 17.87
C MET A 1 7.01 7.16 17.27
N ARG A 2 7.15 8.26 16.52
CA ARG A 2 6.01 8.85 15.79
C ARG A 2 6.21 8.62 14.30
N TYR A 3 5.16 8.26 13.58
CA TYR A 3 5.17 8.08 12.13
C TYR A 3 4.33 9.15 11.44
N VAL A 4 4.77 9.57 10.26
CA VAL A 4 4.01 10.43 9.36
C VAL A 4 3.89 9.71 8.02
N ILE A 5 2.67 9.31 7.68
CA ILE A 5 2.35 8.81 6.34
C ILE A 5 2.22 10.03 5.44
N GLN A 6 2.95 10.05 4.34
CA GLN A 6 2.90 11.10 3.33
C GLN A 6 2.22 10.53 2.09
N SER A 7 1.16 11.21 1.64
CA SER A 7 0.45 10.85 0.41
C SER A 7 0.30 12.08 -0.47
N GLY A 8 0.84 12.02 -1.67
CA GLY A 8 0.74 13.06 -2.67
C GLY A 8 -0.67 13.16 -3.26
N LYS A 9 -1.05 14.36 -3.72
CA LYS A 9 -2.34 14.64 -4.36
C LYS A 9 -2.17 14.82 -5.87
N TYR A 10 -2.95 14.08 -6.65
CA TYR A 10 -2.91 14.17 -8.11
C TYR A 10 -3.24 15.59 -8.62
N GLU A 11 -4.29 16.21 -8.08
CA GLU A 11 -4.84 17.48 -8.53
C GLU A 11 -3.90 18.68 -8.35
N THR A 12 -2.91 18.59 -7.45
CA THR A 12 -1.93 19.66 -7.20
C THR A 12 -0.58 19.43 -7.88
N GLY A 13 -0.38 18.27 -8.52
CA GLY A 13 0.84 17.97 -9.26
C GLY A 13 1.07 18.90 -10.46
N THR A 14 2.31 18.96 -10.94
CA THR A 14 2.62 19.64 -12.20
C THR A 14 1.91 18.95 -13.36
N LYS A 15 1.76 19.65 -14.50
CA LYS A 15 1.18 19.05 -15.71
C LYS A 15 1.90 17.78 -16.15
N GLU A 16 3.22 17.77 -16.06
CA GLU A 16 4.06 16.62 -16.40
C GLU A 16 3.79 15.43 -15.46
N GLN A 17 3.67 15.68 -14.16
CA GLN A 17 3.32 14.64 -13.19
C GLN A 17 1.91 14.09 -13.44
N GLN A 18 0.93 14.97 -13.67
CA GLN A 18 -0.44 14.57 -13.97
C GLN A 18 -0.53 13.74 -15.26
N GLU A 19 0.18 14.16 -16.31
CA GLU A 19 0.27 13.41 -17.57
C GLU A 19 0.92 12.05 -17.37
N SER A 20 1.98 11.95 -16.56
CA SER A 20 2.65 10.69 -16.24
C SER A 20 1.71 9.70 -15.54
N PHE A 21 0.98 10.15 -14.51
CA PHE A 21 -0.03 9.32 -13.86
C PHE A 21 -1.17 8.93 -14.81
N LYS A 22 -1.61 9.85 -15.68
CA LYS A 22 -2.64 9.56 -16.68
C LYS A 22 -2.18 8.52 -17.71
N GLN A 23 -0.91 8.50 -18.09
CA GLN A 23 -0.36 7.48 -18.98
C GLN A 23 -0.41 6.08 -18.35
N ILE A 24 -0.12 5.98 -17.04
CA ILE A 24 -0.12 4.71 -16.30
C ILE A 24 -1.55 4.27 -15.96
N LEU A 25 -2.32 5.11 -15.27
CA LEU A 25 -3.64 4.78 -14.73
C LEU A 25 -4.75 4.86 -15.80
N GLY A 26 -4.54 5.63 -16.87
CA GLY A 26 -5.45 5.77 -17.99
C GLY A 26 -6.62 6.73 -17.73
N ALA A 27 -7.79 6.42 -18.32
CA ALA A 27 -9.03 7.14 -18.05
C ALA A 27 -9.41 7.04 -16.55
N ASP A 28 -10.13 8.04 -16.06
CA ASP A 28 -10.54 8.15 -14.65
C ASP A 28 -9.36 8.16 -13.67
N VAL A 29 -8.24 8.74 -14.11
CA VAL A 29 -6.98 8.84 -13.35
C VAL A 29 -7.17 9.30 -11.91
N LEU A 30 -8.05 10.29 -11.64
CA LEU A 30 -8.29 10.77 -10.28
C LEU A 30 -8.90 9.67 -9.39
N GLN A 31 -9.95 8.98 -9.85
CA GLN A 31 -10.60 7.92 -9.08
C GLN A 31 -9.64 6.74 -8.82
N LYS A 32 -8.84 6.38 -9.82
CA LYS A 32 -7.82 5.33 -9.69
C LYS A 32 -6.68 5.73 -8.77
N PHE A 33 -6.26 6.99 -8.86
CA PHE A 33 -5.25 7.55 -7.97
C PHE A 33 -5.77 7.54 -6.53
N ASP A 34 -7.00 7.96 -6.28
CA ASP A 34 -7.61 7.94 -4.94
C ASP A 34 -7.77 6.50 -4.40
N LEU A 35 -8.20 5.55 -5.24
CA LEU A 35 -8.28 4.13 -4.88
C LEU A 35 -6.91 3.56 -4.48
N TYR A 36 -5.87 3.87 -5.27
CA TYR A 36 -4.54 3.35 -4.99
C TYR A 36 -3.86 4.08 -3.83
N PHE A 37 -3.75 5.40 -3.87
CA PHE A 37 -2.91 6.17 -2.95
C PHE A 37 -3.66 6.67 -1.70
N HIS A 38 -4.93 7.05 -1.82
CA HIS A 38 -5.71 7.61 -0.71
C HIS A 38 -6.59 6.58 0.02
N TRP A 39 -6.55 5.32 -0.41
CA TRP A 39 -7.23 4.21 0.24
C TRP A 39 -6.25 3.06 0.47
N TYR A 40 -5.82 2.37 -0.59
CA TYR A 40 -4.95 1.20 -0.45
C TYR A 40 -3.59 1.54 0.20
N ASN A 41 -2.87 2.52 -0.35
CA ASN A 41 -1.49 2.81 0.04
C ASN A 41 -1.40 3.31 1.48
N ILE A 42 -2.42 4.01 1.99
CA ILE A 42 -2.44 4.45 3.40
C ILE A 42 -2.33 3.25 4.36
N ILE A 43 -3.01 2.15 4.07
CA ILE A 43 -2.93 0.94 4.92
C ILE A 43 -1.61 0.19 4.70
N HIS A 44 -1.09 0.21 3.47
CA HIS A 44 0.26 -0.30 3.18
C HIS A 44 1.32 0.45 4.01
N GLU A 45 1.32 1.78 4.00
CA GLU A 45 2.24 2.61 4.82
C GLU A 45 2.01 2.41 6.32
N LEU A 46 0.77 2.22 6.75
CA LEU A 46 0.46 1.84 8.12
C LEU A 46 1.06 0.47 8.48
N GLY A 47 1.09 -0.47 7.54
CA GLY A 47 1.79 -1.75 7.67
C GLY A 47 3.28 -1.57 7.97
N HIS A 48 3.95 -0.61 7.33
CA HIS A 48 5.34 -0.28 7.66
C HIS A 48 5.49 0.24 9.09
N CYS A 49 4.55 1.05 9.60
CA CYS A 49 4.56 1.50 10.99
C CYS A 49 4.53 0.31 11.97
N PHE A 50 3.63 -0.66 11.74
CA PHE A 50 3.54 -1.85 12.58
C PHE A 50 4.77 -2.75 12.46
N ALA A 51 5.26 -2.98 11.23
CA ALA A 51 6.47 -3.76 11.01
C ALA A 51 7.69 -3.13 11.71
N GLY A 52 7.81 -1.80 11.68
CA GLY A 52 8.89 -1.05 12.33
C GLY A 52 8.87 -1.07 13.86
N GLU A 53 7.71 -1.27 14.49
CA GLU A 53 7.60 -1.47 15.95
C GLU A 53 7.69 -2.94 16.37
N SER A 54 7.56 -3.87 15.42
CA SER A 54 7.61 -5.31 15.69
C SER A 54 9.05 -5.84 15.76
N ASN A 55 9.21 -7.03 16.37
CA ASN A 55 10.47 -7.78 16.34
C ASN A 55 10.58 -8.70 15.11
N ILE A 56 9.73 -8.54 14.09
CA ILE A 56 9.78 -9.37 12.90
C ILE A 56 11.14 -9.11 12.20
N LYS A 57 11.94 -10.16 12.09
CA LYS A 57 13.12 -10.14 11.22
C LYS A 57 12.65 -10.24 9.78
N GLN A 58 12.73 -9.13 9.07
CA GLN A 58 12.70 -9.15 7.61
C GLN A 58 14.14 -9.12 7.14
N ASP A 59 14.54 -10.16 6.40
CA ASP A 59 15.93 -10.33 5.95
C ASP A 59 16.27 -9.33 4.82
N SER A 60 15.25 -8.68 4.24
CA SER A 60 15.38 -7.67 3.20
C SER A 60 14.21 -6.68 3.15
N ASN A 61 14.47 -5.48 2.61
CA ASN A 61 13.44 -4.47 2.35
C ASN A 61 12.32 -5.01 1.43
N ILE A 62 12.63 -5.93 0.51
CA ILE A 62 11.62 -6.53 -0.37
C ILE A 62 10.65 -7.40 0.41
N GLU A 63 11.13 -8.19 1.36
CA GLU A 63 10.24 -8.99 2.20
C GLU A 63 9.34 -8.10 3.05
N GLN A 64 9.84 -6.94 3.48
CA GLN A 64 9.01 -5.92 4.12
C GLN A 64 7.89 -5.44 3.19
N GLU A 65 8.23 -5.02 1.98
CA GLU A 65 7.26 -4.58 0.96
C GLU A 65 6.20 -5.65 0.69
N MET A 66 6.62 -6.91 0.52
CA MET A 66 5.67 -8.02 0.30
C MET A 66 4.75 -8.20 1.51
N PHE A 67 5.31 -8.17 2.72
CA PHE A 67 4.54 -8.30 3.95
C PHE A 67 3.53 -7.16 4.12
N VAL A 68 3.90 -5.90 3.88
CA VAL A 68 2.99 -4.77 4.08
C VAL A 68 1.90 -4.70 3.01
N ASN A 69 2.15 -5.22 1.81
CA ASN A 69 1.10 -5.43 0.80
C ASN A 69 0.10 -6.50 1.26
N GLU A 70 0.59 -7.62 1.78
CA GLU A 70 -0.26 -8.67 2.38
C GLU A 70 -1.05 -8.14 3.58
N PHE A 71 -0.43 -7.30 4.42
CA PHE A 71 -1.09 -6.59 5.52
C PHE A 71 -2.25 -5.73 5.04
N ALA A 72 -2.04 -4.88 4.03
CA ALA A 72 -3.07 -3.99 3.50
C ALA A 72 -4.25 -4.75 2.90
N VAL A 73 -3.97 -5.75 2.04
CA VAL A 73 -5.02 -6.60 1.45
C VAL A 73 -5.75 -7.39 2.54
N GLY A 74 -5.01 -8.00 3.48
CA GLY A 74 -5.57 -8.75 4.59
C GLY A 74 -6.50 -7.90 5.44
N TYR A 75 -6.08 -6.69 5.81
CA TYR A 75 -6.90 -5.74 6.57
C TYR A 75 -8.22 -5.46 5.85
N TYR A 76 -8.18 -5.12 4.56
CA TYR A 76 -9.39 -4.79 3.80
C TYR A 76 -10.31 -5.99 3.61
N LEU A 77 -9.77 -7.20 3.43
CA LEU A 77 -10.56 -8.44 3.45
C LEU A 77 -11.25 -8.63 4.81
N TYR A 78 -10.52 -8.39 5.90
CA TYR A 78 -11.04 -8.55 7.26
C TYR A 78 -12.18 -7.58 7.58
N VAL A 79 -12.08 -6.31 7.15
CA VAL A 79 -13.14 -5.32 7.34
C VAL A 79 -14.26 -5.40 6.29
N GLY A 80 -14.17 -6.33 5.34
CA GLY A 80 -15.22 -6.64 4.38
C GLY A 80 -15.25 -5.78 3.12
N GLU A 81 -14.16 -5.08 2.78
CA GLU A 81 -14.04 -4.19 1.62
C GLU A 81 -13.68 -4.93 0.31
N THR A 82 -14.34 -6.07 0.09
CA THR A 82 -14.07 -6.98 -1.04
C THR A 82 -14.29 -6.34 -2.40
N GLN A 83 -15.35 -5.56 -2.58
CA GLN A 83 -15.64 -4.90 -3.85
C GLN A 83 -14.52 -3.92 -4.26
N LYS A 84 -14.03 -3.09 -3.33
CA LYS A 84 -12.93 -2.15 -3.62
C LYS A 84 -11.62 -2.89 -3.90
N LEU A 85 -11.39 -4.05 -3.29
CA LEU A 85 -10.25 -4.90 -3.62
C LEU A 85 -10.36 -5.51 -5.02
N ASP A 86 -11.56 -5.87 -5.48
CA ASP A 86 -11.79 -6.34 -6.85
C ASP A 86 -11.52 -5.21 -7.87
N GLU A 87 -11.96 -3.99 -7.55
CA GLU A 87 -11.67 -2.78 -8.35
C GLU A 87 -10.16 -2.49 -8.41
N LEU A 88 -9.47 -2.60 -7.27
CA LEU A 88 -8.01 -2.45 -7.19
C LEU A 88 -7.30 -3.53 -8.02
N LYS A 89 -7.75 -4.78 -7.93
CA LYS A 89 -7.19 -5.91 -8.68
C LYS A 89 -7.29 -5.68 -10.18
N LEU A 90 -8.49 -5.36 -10.67
CA LEU A 90 -8.72 -5.10 -12.09
C LEU A 90 -7.85 -3.93 -12.59
N MET A 91 -7.74 -2.86 -11.80
CA MET A 91 -6.90 -1.72 -12.12
C MET A 91 -5.42 -2.12 -12.23
N VAL A 92 -4.90 -2.87 -11.26
CA VAL A 92 -3.50 -3.32 -11.22
C VAL A 92 -3.20 -4.28 -12.37
N GLU A 93 -4.08 -5.24 -12.66
CA GLU A 93 -3.95 -6.14 -13.83
C GLU A 93 -3.88 -5.35 -15.14
N THR A 94 -4.78 -4.37 -15.32
CA THR A 94 -4.79 -3.50 -16.51
C THR A 94 -3.52 -2.67 -16.66
N ILE A 95 -2.92 -2.24 -15.54
CA ILE A 95 -1.65 -1.50 -15.55
C ILE A 95 -0.50 -2.43 -15.95
N LEU A 96 -0.43 -3.62 -15.35
CA LEU A 96 0.63 -4.61 -15.62
C LEU A 96 0.59 -5.15 -17.06
N GLU A 97 -0.57 -5.17 -17.72
CA GLU A 97 -0.67 -5.50 -19.15
C GLU A 97 0.04 -4.47 -20.05
N LYS A 98 0.18 -3.22 -19.60
CA LYS A 98 0.80 -2.13 -20.36
C LYS A 98 2.28 -1.95 -20.05
N ILE A 99 2.72 -2.38 -18.87
CA ILE A 99 4.10 -2.25 -18.45
C ILE A 99 4.87 -3.50 -18.90
N PRO A 100 5.89 -3.36 -19.77
CA PRO A 100 6.71 -4.51 -20.15
C PRO A 100 7.39 -5.08 -18.90
N SER A 101 7.41 -6.42 -18.78
CA SER A 101 8.14 -7.06 -17.69
C SER A 101 9.63 -6.74 -17.80
N PRO A 102 10.26 -6.17 -16.76
CA PRO A 102 11.69 -5.89 -16.74
C PRO A 102 12.53 -7.14 -16.43
N MET A 103 11.87 -8.27 -16.12
CA MET A 103 12.53 -9.49 -15.66
C MET A 103 13.07 -10.31 -16.84
N PRO A 104 14.29 -10.86 -16.71
CA PRO A 104 14.78 -11.90 -17.60
C PRO A 104 13.85 -13.11 -17.63
N GLU A 105 13.79 -13.77 -18.80
CA GLU A 105 12.99 -14.98 -18.98
C GLU A 105 13.41 -16.07 -17.98
N GLY A 106 12.44 -16.63 -17.25
CA GLY A 106 12.65 -17.72 -16.29
C GLY A 106 13.19 -17.31 -14.91
N GLU A 107 13.52 -16.02 -14.69
CA GLU A 107 13.90 -15.55 -13.35
C GLU A 107 12.66 -15.37 -12.46
N ALA A 108 12.76 -15.75 -11.19
CA ALA A 108 11.67 -15.55 -10.24
C ALA A 108 11.59 -14.07 -9.81
N PHE A 109 10.36 -13.59 -9.58
CA PHE A 109 10.09 -12.17 -9.26
C PHE A 109 10.92 -11.66 -8.08
N LEU A 110 10.88 -12.37 -6.94
CA LEU A 110 11.60 -11.94 -5.74
C LEU A 110 13.12 -12.02 -5.91
N ASP A 111 13.63 -13.02 -6.64
CA ASP A 111 15.07 -13.16 -6.86
C ASP A 111 15.62 -12.02 -7.72
N PHE A 112 14.89 -11.66 -8.79
CA PHE A 112 15.22 -10.51 -9.64
C PHE A 112 15.29 -9.21 -8.83
N TYR A 113 14.26 -8.91 -8.04
CA TYR A 113 14.21 -7.67 -7.27
C TYR A 113 15.25 -7.65 -6.13
N LYS A 114 15.47 -8.78 -5.44
CA LYS A 114 16.52 -8.89 -4.40
C LYS A 114 17.90 -8.57 -4.94
N ARG A 115 18.17 -8.99 -6.17
CA ARG A 115 19.45 -8.72 -6.85
C ARG A 115 19.66 -7.26 -7.20
N ILE A 116 18.60 -6.52 -7.57
CA ILE A 116 18.73 -5.14 -8.07
C ILE A 116 18.41 -4.06 -7.01
N TRP A 117 17.90 -4.43 -5.84
CA TRP A 117 17.36 -3.49 -4.84
C TRP A 117 18.29 -2.35 -4.43
N ASN A 118 19.59 -2.61 -4.32
CA ASN A 118 20.58 -1.61 -3.92
C ASN A 118 21.42 -1.11 -5.10
N THR A 119 20.82 -1.05 -6.29
CA THR A 119 21.49 -0.64 -7.53
C THR A 119 20.68 0.45 -8.24
N ASP A 120 21.32 1.22 -9.12
CA ASP A 120 20.63 2.27 -9.89
C ASP A 120 19.51 1.72 -10.80
N ALA A 121 19.48 0.41 -11.05
CA ALA A 121 18.40 -0.21 -11.82
C ALA A 121 17.04 -0.07 -11.12
N ILE A 122 16.98 -0.15 -9.78
CA ILE A 122 15.71 0.02 -9.06
C ILE A 122 15.20 1.46 -9.17
N MET A 123 16.09 2.43 -9.38
CA MET A 123 15.72 3.86 -9.49
C MET A 123 14.98 4.17 -10.79
N GLN A 124 14.92 3.22 -11.74
CA GLN A 124 14.16 3.40 -12.98
C GLN A 124 12.66 3.25 -12.70
N VAL A 125 11.90 4.29 -13.05
CA VAL A 125 10.45 4.39 -12.79
C VAL A 125 9.67 3.15 -13.25
N MET A 126 9.95 2.62 -14.45
CA MET A 126 9.25 1.45 -14.96
C MET A 126 9.58 0.17 -14.19
N ILE A 127 10.83 0.02 -13.73
CA ILE A 127 11.29 -1.15 -12.97
C ILE A 127 10.66 -1.13 -11.57
N TYR A 128 10.69 0.02 -10.90
CA TYR A 128 10.07 0.16 -9.58
C TYR A 128 8.53 0.12 -9.67
N GLY A 129 7.94 0.76 -10.67
CA GLY A 129 6.49 0.70 -10.90
C GLY A 129 6.01 -0.73 -11.14
N TYR A 130 6.74 -1.52 -11.95
CA TYR A 130 6.41 -2.94 -12.14
C TYR A 130 6.48 -3.72 -10.81
N PHE A 131 7.50 -3.46 -9.97
CA PHE A 131 7.60 -4.06 -8.64
C PHE A 131 6.36 -3.75 -7.81
N GLN A 132 6.05 -2.46 -7.63
CA GLN A 132 4.95 -2.02 -6.80
C GLN A 132 3.63 -2.69 -7.22
N PHE A 133 3.24 -2.56 -8.49
CA PHE A 133 1.98 -3.13 -8.97
C PHE A 133 1.98 -4.67 -8.90
N ARG A 134 3.11 -5.33 -9.19
CA ARG A 134 3.19 -6.79 -9.13
C ARG A 134 3.09 -7.30 -7.68
N SER A 135 3.70 -6.62 -6.71
CA SER A 135 3.61 -6.95 -5.29
C SER A 135 2.17 -6.81 -4.77
N VAL A 136 1.44 -5.77 -5.16
CA VAL A 136 0.01 -5.61 -4.86
C VAL A 136 -0.80 -6.76 -5.46
N LEU A 137 -0.58 -7.10 -6.73
CA LEU A 137 -1.29 -8.21 -7.37
C LEU A 137 -0.99 -9.56 -6.70
N GLU A 138 0.24 -9.79 -6.25
CA GLU A 138 0.60 -11.00 -5.51
C GLU A 138 -0.17 -11.09 -4.19
N ALA A 139 -0.24 -9.99 -3.42
CA ALA A 139 -1.02 -9.95 -2.19
C ALA A 139 -2.52 -10.17 -2.43
N LEU A 140 -3.09 -9.55 -3.47
CA LEU A 140 -4.50 -9.73 -3.89
C LEU A 140 -4.82 -11.15 -4.33
N ASN A 141 -3.85 -11.89 -4.87
CA ASN A 141 -4.01 -13.29 -5.25
C ASN A 141 -3.83 -14.24 -4.06
N LYS A 142 -2.91 -13.94 -3.13
CA LYS A 142 -2.68 -14.74 -1.93
C LYS A 142 -3.84 -14.64 -0.93
N GLN A 143 -4.45 -13.46 -0.79
CA GLN A 143 -5.57 -13.21 0.13
C GLN A 143 -5.32 -13.76 1.54
N ARG A 144 -4.12 -13.49 2.08
CA ARG A 144 -3.74 -13.98 3.41
C ARG A 144 -4.74 -13.49 4.46
N ASN A 145 -5.04 -14.37 5.42
CA ASN A 145 -5.92 -14.03 6.52
C ASN A 145 -5.25 -12.97 7.42
N PHE A 146 -5.95 -11.87 7.70
CA PHE A 146 -5.42 -10.79 8.52
C PHE A 146 -5.06 -11.23 9.95
N LYS A 147 -5.77 -12.21 10.51
CA LYS A 147 -5.46 -12.73 11.84
C LYS A 147 -4.09 -13.41 11.89
N ASP A 148 -3.71 -14.11 10.82
CA ASP A 148 -2.39 -14.76 10.72
C ASP A 148 -1.29 -13.69 10.62
N ILE A 149 -1.51 -12.66 9.79
CA ILE A 149 -0.60 -11.52 9.65
C ILE A 149 -0.45 -10.77 10.99
N ALA A 150 -1.55 -10.51 11.70
CA ALA A 150 -1.53 -9.87 13.01
C ALA A 150 -0.79 -10.74 14.04
N SER A 151 -0.91 -12.07 13.97
CA SER A 151 -0.18 -13.00 14.83
C SER A 151 1.33 -12.94 14.61
N GLU A 152 1.79 -12.73 13.37
CA GLU A 152 3.22 -12.52 13.08
C GLU A 152 3.74 -11.22 13.70
N LEU A 153 2.89 -10.19 13.78
CA LEU A 153 3.16 -8.94 14.49
C LEU A 153 3.03 -9.05 16.03
N GLY A 154 2.62 -10.21 16.55
CA GLY A 154 2.48 -10.47 17.97
C GLY A 154 1.08 -10.21 18.55
N TYR A 155 0.08 -9.97 17.71
CA TYR A 155 -1.30 -9.70 18.13
C TYR A 155 -2.22 -10.90 17.92
N GLN A 156 -3.20 -11.09 18.80
CA GLN A 156 -4.19 -12.17 18.69
C GLN A 156 -5.58 -11.58 18.54
N ILE A 157 -6.14 -11.65 17.33
CA ILE A 157 -7.46 -11.08 17.04
C ILE A 157 -8.56 -12.12 17.30
N HIS A 158 -9.24 -12.02 18.44
CA HIS A 158 -10.37 -12.89 18.76
C HIS A 158 -11.64 -12.47 18.01
N SER A 159 -12.16 -11.29 18.35
CA SER A 159 -13.33 -10.67 17.74
C SER A 159 -13.19 -9.16 17.85
N ALA A 160 -13.58 -8.43 16.82
CA ALA A 160 -13.54 -6.97 16.82
C ALA A 160 -14.86 -6.41 16.26
N ASN A 161 -15.34 -5.32 16.85
CA ASN A 161 -16.44 -4.57 16.28
C ASN A 161 -15.88 -3.65 15.18
N ILE A 162 -16.21 -3.97 13.93
CA ILE A 162 -15.67 -3.27 12.77
C ILE A 162 -16.54 -2.08 12.41
N VAL A 163 -15.90 -0.92 12.43
CA VAL A 163 -16.46 0.34 11.95
C VAL A 163 -16.25 0.42 10.45
N LYS A 164 -17.35 0.67 9.72
CA LYS A 164 -17.30 0.93 8.28
C LYS A 164 -16.94 2.39 8.04
N CYS A 165 -16.02 2.63 7.11
CA CYS A 165 -15.73 3.99 6.66
C CYS A 165 -16.66 4.35 5.49
N GLU A 166 -17.66 5.19 5.75
CA GLU A 166 -18.44 5.81 4.69
C GLU A 166 -17.73 7.05 4.14
N GLY A 167 -17.77 7.28 2.84
CA GLY A 167 -17.16 8.46 2.22
C GLY A 167 -16.69 8.18 0.80
N ALA A 168 -16.62 9.22 -0.02
CA ALA A 168 -16.02 9.12 -1.33
C ALA A 168 -14.50 8.95 -1.19
N LEU A 169 -13.89 8.16 -2.07
CA LEU A 169 -12.44 8.10 -2.19
C LEU A 169 -11.96 9.44 -2.75
N SER A 170 -11.20 10.19 -1.96
CA SER A 170 -10.63 11.48 -2.31
C SER A 170 -9.51 11.84 -1.34
N SER A 171 -8.63 12.75 -1.75
CA SER A 171 -7.63 13.36 -0.86
C SER A 171 -8.26 13.97 0.39
N GLU A 172 -9.42 14.64 0.27
CA GLU A 172 -10.16 15.24 1.39
C GLU A 172 -10.59 14.22 2.47
N ASN A 173 -10.88 12.98 2.07
CA ASN A 173 -11.32 11.91 2.98
C ASN A 173 -10.17 10.95 3.37
N ALA A 174 -8.96 11.12 2.84
CA ALA A 174 -7.82 10.25 3.11
C ALA A 174 -7.53 10.07 4.62
N GLU A 175 -7.57 11.17 5.38
CA GLU A 175 -7.36 11.13 6.84
C GLU A 175 -8.49 10.39 7.56
N LYS A 176 -9.72 10.45 7.05
CA LYS A 176 -10.85 9.69 7.58
C LYS A 176 -10.61 8.18 7.42
N PHE A 177 -10.12 7.73 6.27
CA PHE A 177 -9.80 6.31 6.04
C PHE A 177 -8.71 5.82 6.99
N LEU A 178 -7.65 6.61 7.21
CA LEU A 178 -6.63 6.30 8.21
C LEU A 178 -7.25 6.18 9.60
N ASN A 179 -8.02 7.17 10.04
CA ASN A 179 -8.60 7.20 11.38
C ASN A 179 -9.53 6.01 11.65
N VAL A 180 -10.37 5.63 10.68
CA VAL A 180 -11.23 4.44 10.81
C VAL A 180 -10.39 3.16 10.86
N ALA A 181 -9.28 3.08 10.12
CA ALA A 181 -8.39 1.93 10.22
C ALA A 181 -7.72 1.81 11.59
N LEU A 182 -7.25 2.93 12.15
CA LEU A 182 -6.68 2.96 13.51
C LEU A 182 -7.73 2.58 14.56
N GLU A 183 -8.97 3.05 14.42
CA GLU A 183 -10.08 2.66 15.28
C GLU A 183 -10.37 1.15 15.18
N ASN A 184 -10.42 0.61 13.97
CA ASN A 184 -10.62 -0.82 13.75
C ASN A 184 -9.49 -1.65 14.36
N MET A 185 -8.22 -1.26 14.18
CA MET A 185 -7.08 -1.96 14.78
C MET A 185 -7.10 -1.87 16.30
N LYS A 186 -7.56 -0.75 16.87
CA LYS A 186 -7.75 -0.62 18.32
C LYS A 186 -8.86 -1.55 18.81
N ASN A 187 -9.95 -1.66 18.07
CA ASN A 187 -11.03 -2.61 18.35
C ASN A 187 -10.59 -4.08 18.17
N MET A 188 -9.49 -4.32 17.46
CA MET A 188 -8.80 -5.61 17.36
C MET A 188 -7.75 -5.81 18.46
N GLU A 189 -7.69 -4.93 19.46
CA GLU A 189 -6.73 -4.98 20.58
C GLU A 189 -5.26 -4.89 20.14
N MET A 190 -5.00 -4.24 19.01
CA MET A 190 -3.64 -3.95 18.55
C MET A 190 -3.10 -2.67 19.21
N ASP A 191 -1.82 -2.66 19.56
CA ASP A 191 -1.13 -1.46 20.04
C ASP A 191 -0.90 -0.52 18.86
N ILE A 192 -1.58 0.63 18.88
CA ILE A 192 -1.58 1.55 17.73
C ILE A 192 -0.32 2.43 17.73
N PRO A 193 0.48 2.40 16.65
CA PRO A 193 1.61 3.31 16.52
C PRO A 193 1.10 4.75 16.46
N SER A 194 1.89 5.68 17.02
CA SER A 194 1.57 7.11 16.92
C SER A 194 1.76 7.58 15.48
N VAL A 195 0.68 7.65 14.70
CA VAL A 195 0.71 7.94 13.26
C VAL A 195 -0.18 9.12 12.90
N SER A 196 0.23 9.90 11.90
CA SER A 196 -0.58 10.97 11.29
C SER A 196 -0.42 10.95 9.77
N LEU A 197 -1.44 11.40 9.04
CA LEU A 197 -1.38 11.60 7.60
C LEU A 197 -0.96 13.03 7.27
N LYS A 198 -0.09 13.19 6.28
CA LYS A 198 0.26 14.47 5.67
C LYS A 198 0.04 14.39 4.16
N LEU A 199 -0.94 15.13 3.66
CA LEU A 199 -1.14 15.29 2.22
C LEU A 199 -0.07 16.20 1.63
N MET A 200 0.55 15.76 0.56
CA MET A 200 1.63 16.46 -0.14
C MET A 200 1.11 17.02 -1.46
N ASP A 201 1.61 18.18 -1.88
CA ASP A 201 1.23 18.73 -3.17
C ASP A 201 1.84 17.96 -4.34
N ASP A 202 3.00 17.33 -4.12
CA ASP A 202 3.67 16.47 -5.09
C ASP A 202 3.04 15.07 -5.08
N PRO A 203 2.39 14.61 -6.17
CA PRO A 203 1.72 13.30 -6.25
C PRO A 203 2.69 12.11 -6.22
N THR A 204 3.99 12.33 -6.42
CA THR A 204 5.01 11.27 -6.43
C THR A 204 5.48 10.88 -5.03
N ILE A 205 5.13 11.66 -4.00
CA ILE A 205 5.50 11.38 -2.61
C ILE A 205 4.50 10.41 -2.00
N GLN A 206 4.91 9.16 -1.79
CA GLN A 206 4.10 8.08 -1.21
C GLN A 206 5.03 7.27 -0.29
N CYS A 207 5.06 7.61 1.00
CA CYS A 207 5.97 6.97 1.94
C CYS A 207 5.59 7.22 3.40
N VAL A 208 6.16 6.42 4.29
CA VAL A 208 6.17 6.68 5.73
C VAL A 208 7.50 7.26 6.19
N GLN A 209 7.45 8.26 7.09
CA GLN A 209 8.60 8.79 7.79
C GLN A 209 8.51 8.50 9.29
N ALA A 210 9.53 7.86 9.85
CA ALA A 210 9.72 7.74 11.30
C ALA A 210 10.37 9.00 11.87
N ILE A 211 9.78 9.54 12.93
CA ILE A 211 10.22 10.73 13.68
C ILE A 211 10.60 10.27 15.10
N PRO A 212 11.85 10.52 15.54
CA PRO A 212 12.32 10.25 16.90
C PRO A 212 11.48 10.91 18.00
#